data_AF-A0A4U9UJ55-F1
#
_entry.id   AF-A0A4U9UJ55-F1
#
_cell.length_a   1.000
_cell.length_b   1.000
_cell.length_c   1.000
_cell.angle_alpha   90.00
_cell.angle_beta   90.00
_cell.angle_gamma   90.00
#
_symmetry.space_group_name_H-M   'P 1'
#
loop_
_entity.id
_entity.type
_entity.pdbx_description
1 polymer ?
#
loop_
_entity_poly.entity_id
_entity_poly.type
_entity_poly.pdbx_seq_one_letter_code
_entity_poly.pdbx_strand_id
1 'polypeptide(L)'
;MRSWVKSGSPWIWLTAASVAISLLALIGILLLLAGQGTRYFWPSPVYQFELNQTAAGPVSVVGELYQRQTISRQQLQDAGVVLPPGEAQSFIRYLIKVGNRESEGQDFRTLLASDVSSMTTPRDLLVLERNSNGTAYGYLAGLLEDGQPLTGSDLSQALQQRLPQIAALTRQARDIQFRDMARINEQFEHLRLHEKSLQRENKLDARWQASIRAERQELQRQYRQLAGKLQGLERDRQRDALLLRDMHGQVHTIPLSQVRDAWYPNDMSSGQKLAHWTKQVQKFLTDSPREANTEGGVFPRSLVPC
;
A
#
# COMPACT_ATOMS: atom_id res chain seq x y z
N MET A 1 24.69 -49.50 -33.02
CA MET A 1 25.09 -48.23 -32.38
C MET A 1 25.65 -47.18 -33.36
N ARG A 2 26.65 -47.48 -34.21
CA ARG A 2 27.22 -46.51 -35.18
C ARG A 2 26.23 -45.92 -36.20
N SER A 3 25.18 -46.64 -36.61
CA SER A 3 24.15 -46.17 -37.55
C SER A 3 23.22 -45.12 -36.94
N TRP A 4 22.89 -45.25 -35.66
CA TRP A 4 22.01 -44.32 -34.94
C TRP A 4 22.68 -42.95 -34.76
N VAL A 5 23.96 -42.94 -34.38
CA VAL A 5 24.76 -41.70 -34.24
C VAL A 5 24.94 -40.98 -35.58
N LYS A 6 25.08 -41.72 -36.69
CA LYS A 6 25.18 -41.15 -38.04
C LYS A 6 23.85 -40.63 -38.61
N SER A 7 22.71 -41.01 -38.03
CA SER A 7 21.37 -40.65 -38.54
C SER A 7 20.90 -39.24 -38.17
N GLY A 8 21.67 -38.50 -37.35
CA GLY A 8 21.25 -37.18 -36.85
C GLY A 8 20.16 -37.22 -35.77
N SER A 9 19.42 -38.33 -35.65
CA SER A 9 18.35 -38.51 -34.66
C SER A 9 18.75 -38.26 -33.21
N PRO A 10 19.96 -38.61 -32.70
CA PRO A 10 20.32 -38.30 -31.32
C PRO A 10 20.38 -36.79 -31.05
N TRP A 11 20.79 -36.00 -32.04
CA TRP A 11 20.87 -34.55 -31.92
C TRP A 11 19.49 -33.90 -31.87
N ILE A 12 18.51 -34.46 -32.59
CA ILE A 12 17.10 -34.01 -32.55
C ILE A 12 16.48 -34.31 -31.18
N TRP A 13 16.75 -35.48 -30.61
CA TRP A 13 16.29 -35.82 -29.25
C TRP A 13 16.96 -34.94 -28.19
N LEU A 14 18.25 -34.61 -28.37
CA LEU A 14 19.00 -33.76 -27.44
C LEU A 14 18.49 -32.31 -27.48
N THR A 15 18.17 -31.76 -28.66
CA THR A 15 17.57 -30.41 -28.76
C THR A 15 16.15 -30.40 -28.21
N ALA A 16 15.33 -31.39 -28.52
CA ALA A 16 13.98 -31.51 -27.96
C ALA A 16 14.01 -31.64 -26.42
N ALA A 17 14.91 -32.46 -25.87
CA ALA A 17 15.10 -32.61 -24.43
C ALA A 17 15.62 -31.31 -23.79
N SER A 18 16.55 -30.61 -24.44
CA SER A 18 17.07 -29.32 -23.96
C SER A 18 15.97 -28.24 -23.91
N VAL A 19 15.12 -28.18 -24.94
CA VAL A 19 13.95 -27.28 -24.98
C VAL A 19 12.94 -27.64 -23.90
N ALA A 20 12.63 -28.93 -23.71
CA ALA A 20 11.72 -29.38 -22.67
C ALA A 20 12.23 -29.05 -21.26
N ILE A 21 13.52 -29.28 -20.99
CA ILE A 21 14.16 -28.92 -19.72
C ILE A 21 14.13 -27.40 -19.52
N SER A 22 14.40 -26.61 -20.56
CA SER A 22 14.35 -25.15 -20.49
C SER A 22 12.94 -24.63 -20.18
N LEU A 23 11.91 -25.21 -20.79
CA LEU A 23 10.51 -24.90 -20.49
C LEU A 23 10.13 -25.30 -19.06
N LEU A 24 10.55 -26.48 -18.60
CA LEU A 24 10.33 -26.92 -17.21
C LEU A 24 11.04 -26.01 -16.21
N ALA A 25 12.28 -25.61 -16.49
CA ALA A 25 13.03 -24.66 -15.66
C ALA A 25 12.34 -23.29 -15.62
N LEU A 26 11.86 -22.77 -16.77
CA LEU A 26 11.10 -21.52 -16.82
C LEU A 26 9.82 -21.60 -15.99
N ILE A 27 9.03 -22.67 -16.15
CA ILE A 27 7.82 -22.89 -15.34
C ILE A 27 8.19 -23.02 -13.86
N GLY A 28 9.26 -23.73 -13.53
CA GLY A 28 9.78 -23.86 -12.17
C GLY A 28 10.12 -22.50 -11.56
N ILE A 29 10.81 -21.64 -12.30
CA ILE A 29 11.13 -20.26 -11.88
C ILE A 29 9.84 -19.44 -11.71
N LEU A 30 8.89 -19.52 -12.64
CA LEU A 30 7.61 -18.82 -12.54
C LEU A 30 6.81 -19.25 -11.30
N LEU A 31 6.78 -20.55 -11.00
CA LEU A 31 6.13 -21.09 -9.80
C LEU A 31 6.85 -20.67 -8.52
N LEU A 32 8.19 -20.64 -8.52
CA LEU A 32 8.96 -20.12 -7.39
C LEU A 32 8.67 -18.63 -7.15
N LEU A 33 8.64 -17.81 -8.21
CA LEU A 33 8.30 -16.39 -8.11
C LEU A 33 6.85 -16.20 -7.63
N ALA A 34 5.90 -16.98 -8.14
CA ALA A 34 4.51 -16.94 -7.69
C ALA A 34 4.37 -17.35 -6.21
N GLY A 35 5.11 -18.37 -5.76
CA GLY A 35 5.13 -18.79 -4.35
C GLY A 35 5.68 -17.70 -3.44
N GLN A 36 6.78 -17.04 -3.83
CA GLN A 36 7.35 -15.92 -3.08
C GLN A 36 6.41 -14.70 -3.06
N GLY A 37 5.76 -14.38 -4.19
CA GLY A 37 4.78 -13.31 -4.29
C GLY A 37 3.53 -13.57 -3.44
N THR A 38 3.14 -14.84 -3.27
CA THR A 38 1.97 -15.21 -2.44
C THR A 38 2.14 -14.77 -1.00
N ARG A 39 3.34 -14.95 -0.43
CA ARG A 39 3.67 -14.55 0.94
C ARG A 39 3.56 -13.03 1.15
N TYR A 40 3.87 -12.24 0.13
CA TYR A 40 3.85 -10.77 0.22
C TYR A 40 2.44 -10.20 0.38
N PHE A 41 1.47 -10.74 -0.36
CA PHE A 41 0.07 -10.28 -0.32
C PHE A 41 -0.80 -11.01 0.71
N TRP A 42 -0.24 -12.00 1.40
CA TRP A 42 -0.98 -12.79 2.37
C TRP A 42 -1.28 -11.95 3.63
N PRO A 43 -2.52 -11.94 4.14
CA PRO A 43 -2.86 -11.24 5.37
C PRO A 43 -2.24 -11.98 6.58
N SER A 44 -1.00 -11.60 6.89
CA SER A 44 -0.25 -12.14 8.03
C SER A 44 -0.95 -11.82 9.36
N PRO A 45 -0.92 -12.74 10.33
CA PRO A 45 -1.46 -12.46 11.65
C PRO A 45 -0.65 -11.36 12.34
N VAL A 46 -1.36 -10.51 13.07
CA VAL A 46 -0.75 -9.45 13.87
C VAL A 46 -0.75 -9.89 15.31
N TYR A 47 0.37 -9.71 15.99
CA TYR A 47 0.58 -10.15 17.36
C TYR A 47 0.60 -8.96 18.30
N GLN A 48 0.09 -9.19 19.51
CA GLN A 48 0.33 -8.34 20.66
C GLN A 48 1.30 -9.06 21.59
N PHE A 49 2.47 -8.45 21.79
CA PHE A 49 3.53 -8.92 22.66
C PHE A 49 3.50 -8.12 23.96
N GLU A 50 3.32 -8.80 25.07
CA GLU A 50 3.52 -8.20 26.39
C GLU A 50 4.96 -8.43 26.81
N LEU A 51 5.67 -7.36 27.21
CA LEU A 51 7.07 -7.45 27.63
C LEU A 51 7.20 -7.69 29.14
N ASN A 52 8.28 -8.36 29.54
CA ASN A 52 8.68 -8.47 30.93
C ASN A 52 9.00 -7.06 31.46
N GLN A 53 8.42 -6.71 32.61
CA GLN A 53 8.39 -5.37 33.20
C GLN A 53 9.67 -4.56 33.00
N THR A 54 9.56 -3.44 32.28
CA THR A 54 10.50 -2.33 32.44
C THR A 54 9.99 -1.44 33.58
N ALA A 55 10.88 -0.72 34.25
CA ALA A 55 10.55 0.15 35.40
C ALA A 55 9.50 1.25 35.11
N ALA A 56 9.01 1.36 33.88
CA ALA A 56 8.01 2.31 33.39
C ALA A 56 6.58 1.72 33.21
N GLY A 57 6.35 0.44 33.55
CA GLY A 57 5.03 -0.22 33.44
C GLY A 57 4.97 -1.33 32.39
N PRO A 58 3.82 -2.01 32.23
CA PRO A 58 3.63 -3.00 31.17
C PRO A 58 3.77 -2.35 29.80
N VAL A 59 4.76 -2.79 29.01
CA VAL A 59 4.98 -2.31 27.64
C VAL A 59 4.42 -3.36 26.69
N SER A 60 3.35 -2.99 25.99
CA SER A 60 2.76 -3.79 24.93
C SER A 60 3.35 -3.38 23.58
N VAL A 61 3.68 -4.36 22.75
CA VAL A 61 4.13 -4.14 21.37
C VAL A 61 3.17 -4.82 20.42
N VAL A 62 2.60 -4.06 19.48
CA VAL A 62 1.73 -4.61 18.44
C VAL A 62 2.46 -4.58 17.10
N GLY A 63 2.43 -5.70 16.38
CA GLY A 63 3.00 -5.76 15.04
C GLY A 63 3.01 -7.14 14.42
N GLU A 64 3.48 -7.21 13.18
CA GLU A 64 3.63 -8.47 12.46
C GLU A 64 4.98 -9.12 12.77
N LEU A 65 4.98 -10.43 13.05
CA LEU A 65 6.21 -11.18 13.22
C LEU A 65 6.89 -11.35 11.85
N TYR A 66 7.84 -10.49 11.54
CA TYR A 66 8.53 -10.47 10.24
C TYR A 66 9.57 -11.57 10.14
N GLN A 67 10.38 -11.74 11.18
CA GLN A 67 11.44 -12.75 11.21
C GLN A 67 11.67 -13.31 12.61
N ARG A 68 12.00 -14.60 12.67
CA ARG A 68 12.49 -15.30 13.85
C ARG A 68 13.88 -15.83 13.54
N GLN A 69 14.87 -15.43 14.33
CA GLN A 69 16.26 -15.83 14.14
C GLN A 69 16.83 -16.43 15.43
N THR A 70 17.59 -17.51 15.30
CA THR A 70 18.40 -18.06 16.40
C THR A 70 19.77 -17.39 16.38
N ILE A 71 20.17 -16.80 17.50
CA ILE A 71 21.43 -16.05 17.65
C ILE A 71 22.24 -16.69 18.78
N SER A 72 23.55 -16.76 18.63
CA SER A 72 24.41 -17.31 19.69
C SER A 72 24.55 -16.32 20.85
N ARG A 73 24.84 -16.87 22.03
CA ARG A 73 25.16 -16.06 23.22
C ARG A 73 26.32 -15.10 22.95
N GLN A 74 27.36 -15.57 22.28
CA GLN A 74 28.55 -14.78 21.95
C GLN A 74 28.20 -13.55 21.12
N GLN A 75 27.38 -13.70 20.07
CA GLN A 75 26.95 -12.58 19.23
C GLN A 75 26.16 -11.51 20.00
N LEU A 76 25.38 -11.89 21.01
CA LEU A 76 24.65 -10.95 21.84
C LEU A 76 25.54 -10.22 22.85
N GLN A 77 26.54 -10.93 23.41
CA GLN A 77 27.55 -10.35 24.28
C GLN A 77 28.44 -9.35 23.52
N ASP A 78 28.87 -9.69 22.31
CA ASP A 78 29.63 -8.81 21.42
C ASP A 78 28.84 -7.52 21.07
N ALA A 79 27.51 -7.63 21.01
CA ALA A 79 26.60 -6.50 20.78
C ALA A 79 26.24 -5.72 22.06
N GLY A 80 26.83 -6.06 23.22
CA GLY A 80 26.61 -5.36 24.48
C GLY A 80 25.24 -5.62 25.14
N VAL A 81 24.52 -6.68 24.74
CA VAL A 81 23.21 -7.03 25.31
C VAL A 81 23.40 -7.74 26.65
N VAL A 82 22.74 -7.24 27.71
CA VAL A 82 22.73 -7.90 29.02
C VAL A 82 21.85 -9.14 28.93
N LEU A 83 22.45 -10.31 29.08
CA LEU A 83 21.74 -11.59 29.02
C LEU A 83 21.37 -12.08 30.42
N PRO A 84 20.24 -12.78 30.56
CA PRO A 84 19.90 -13.43 31.82
C PRO A 84 20.97 -14.47 32.20
N PRO A 85 21.24 -14.64 33.51
CA PRO A 85 22.16 -15.67 34.00
C PRO A 85 21.64 -17.08 33.62
N GLY A 86 22.54 -17.97 33.22
CA GLY A 86 22.21 -19.34 32.81
C GLY A 86 23.22 -19.92 31.82
N GLU A 87 22.96 -21.13 31.31
CA GLU A 87 23.87 -21.86 30.39
C GLU A 87 23.46 -21.81 28.91
N ALA A 88 22.33 -21.17 28.58
CA ALA A 88 21.81 -21.12 27.22
C ALA A 88 22.84 -20.53 26.24
N GLN A 89 23.21 -21.33 25.24
CA GLN A 89 24.19 -20.95 24.20
C GLN A 89 23.55 -20.26 23.00
N SER A 90 22.22 -20.32 22.88
CA SER A 90 21.46 -19.69 21.81
C SER A 90 20.17 -19.06 22.34
N PHE A 91 19.76 -17.99 21.68
CA PHE A 91 18.57 -17.19 21.99
C PHE A 91 17.76 -16.97 20.73
N ILE A 92 16.45 -16.82 20.88
CA ILE A 92 15.57 -16.47 19.77
C ILE A 92 15.37 -14.96 19.77
N ARG A 93 15.66 -14.33 18.63
CA ARG A 93 15.37 -12.93 18.34
C ARG A 93 14.17 -12.83 17.40
N TYR A 94 13.21 -12.01 17.77
CA TYR A 94 12.12 -11.58 16.92
C TYR A 94 12.45 -10.25 16.27
N LEU A 95 12.21 -10.14 14.97
CA LEU A 95 12.12 -8.90 14.24
C LEU A 95 10.64 -8.67 13.95
N ILE A 96 10.07 -7.63 14.54
CA ILE A 96 8.65 -7.32 14.45
C ILE A 96 8.51 -6.08 13.60
N LYS A 97 7.68 -6.15 12.56
CA LYS A 97 7.25 -4.97 11.81
C LYS A 97 6.23 -4.24 12.67
N VAL A 98 6.64 -3.11 13.22
CA VAL A 98 5.76 -2.21 13.97
C VAL A 98 5.20 -1.18 13.00
N GLY A 99 4.02 -0.67 13.30
CA GLY A 99 3.35 0.35 12.50
C GLY A 99 3.50 1.73 13.12
N ASN A 100 2.67 2.67 12.67
CA ASN A 100 2.53 3.99 13.30
C ASN A 100 3.88 4.72 13.37
N ARG A 101 4.60 4.79 12.24
CA ARG A 101 5.94 5.39 12.15
C ARG A 101 6.00 6.80 12.77
N GLU A 102 4.90 7.55 12.74
CA GLU A 102 4.83 8.88 13.35
C GLU A 102 4.96 8.86 14.88
N SER A 103 4.48 7.82 15.56
CA SER A 103 4.62 7.65 17.02
C SER A 103 5.87 6.84 17.38
N GLU A 104 6.14 5.76 16.66
CA GLU A 104 7.21 4.82 17.01
C GLU A 104 8.60 5.25 16.51
N GLY A 105 8.67 6.11 15.48
CA GLY A 105 9.92 6.57 14.87
C GLY A 105 10.69 5.51 14.06
N GLN A 106 10.28 4.25 14.10
CA GLN A 106 10.90 3.11 13.41
C GLN A 106 9.84 2.12 12.90
N ASP A 107 10.12 1.44 11.79
CA ASP A 107 9.19 0.47 11.19
C ASP A 107 9.43 -0.96 11.71
N PHE A 108 10.55 -1.19 12.40
CA PHE A 108 10.93 -2.49 12.92
C PHE A 108 11.45 -2.40 14.34
N ARG A 109 11.02 -3.33 15.19
CA ARG A 109 11.51 -3.50 16.55
C ARG A 109 12.09 -4.89 16.73
N THR A 110 13.27 -4.94 17.34
CA THR A 110 13.92 -6.19 17.70
C THR A 110 13.62 -6.52 19.15
N LEU A 111 13.15 -7.74 19.44
CA LEU A 111 12.91 -8.25 20.78
C LEU A 111 13.58 -9.62 20.96
N LEU A 112 14.07 -9.93 22.15
CA LEU A 112 14.42 -11.31 22.49
C LEU A 112 13.16 -12.03 22.97
N ALA A 113 13.02 -13.31 22.60
CA ALA A 113 11.90 -14.12 23.07
C ALA A 113 11.87 -14.27 24.60
N SER A 114 13.04 -14.15 25.26
CA SER A 114 13.15 -14.12 26.72
C SER A 114 12.52 -12.90 27.38
N ASP A 115 12.34 -11.81 26.62
CA ASP A 115 11.83 -10.55 27.13
C ASP A 115 10.30 -10.46 26.94
N VAL A 116 9.71 -11.44 26.24
CA VAL A 116 8.27 -11.52 25.97
C VAL A 116 7.61 -12.38 27.05
N SER A 117 6.70 -11.77 27.81
CA SER A 117 5.90 -12.44 28.84
C SER A 117 4.73 -13.22 28.23
N SER A 118 4.04 -12.63 27.24
CA SER A 118 2.97 -13.29 26.51
C SER A 118 2.87 -12.79 25.07
N MET A 119 2.38 -13.65 24.18
CA MET A 119 2.18 -13.37 22.77
C MET A 119 0.77 -13.82 22.38
N THR A 120 -0.07 -12.88 21.96
CA THR A 120 -1.48 -13.15 21.62
C THR A 120 -1.81 -12.64 20.22
N THR A 121 -2.92 -13.11 19.64
CA THR A 121 -3.45 -12.67 18.34
C THR A 121 -4.89 -12.14 18.52
N PRO A 122 -5.06 -10.88 19.00
CA PRO A 122 -6.38 -10.31 19.20
C PRO A 122 -7.17 -10.23 17.88
N ARG A 123 -8.45 -10.61 17.88
CA ARG A 123 -9.29 -10.65 16.66
C ARG A 123 -9.65 -9.26 16.15
N ASP A 124 -9.82 -8.32 17.06
CA ASP A 124 -10.19 -6.92 16.85
C ASP A 124 -9.02 -6.02 16.43
N LEU A 125 -7.84 -6.61 16.20
CA LEU A 125 -6.66 -5.89 15.76
C LEU A 125 -6.80 -5.50 14.29
N LEU A 126 -6.88 -4.20 14.06
CA LEU A 126 -7.03 -3.59 12.76
C LEU A 126 -5.66 -3.31 12.14
N VAL A 127 -5.50 -3.74 10.89
CA VAL A 127 -4.42 -3.30 10.02
C VAL A 127 -4.97 -2.20 9.12
N LEU A 128 -4.32 -1.04 9.17
CA LEU A 128 -4.61 0.08 8.30
C LEU A 128 -3.45 0.29 7.34
N GLU A 129 -3.75 0.15 6.06
CA GLU A 129 -2.83 0.48 5.01
C GLU A 129 -3.12 1.90 4.54
N ARG A 130 -2.12 2.78 4.59
CA ARG A 130 -2.29 4.20 4.29
C ARG A 130 -1.62 4.58 2.99
N ASN A 131 -2.11 5.67 2.39
CA ASN A 131 -1.53 6.26 1.18
C ASN A 131 -0.14 6.84 1.46
N SER A 132 0.10 7.30 2.68
CA SER A 132 1.35 7.86 3.18
C SER A 132 1.65 7.31 4.59
N ASN A 133 2.92 7.33 5.01
CA ASN A 133 3.37 6.92 6.34
C ASN A 133 3.20 5.42 6.67
N GLY A 134 3.11 4.56 5.65
CA GLY A 134 3.14 3.11 5.82
C GLY A 134 1.93 2.52 6.56
N THR A 135 2.11 1.30 7.07
CA THR A 135 1.07 0.54 7.79
C THR A 135 0.90 1.06 9.21
N ALA A 136 -0.35 1.14 9.67
CA ALA A 136 -0.71 1.40 11.04
C ALA A 136 -1.42 0.18 11.65
N TYR A 137 -1.14 -0.09 12.93
CA TYR A 137 -1.77 -1.17 13.69
C TYR A 137 -2.43 -0.59 14.94
N GLY A 138 -3.60 -1.13 15.28
CA GLY A 138 -4.32 -0.73 16.48
C GLY A 138 -5.73 -1.28 16.53
N TYR A 139 -6.58 -0.61 17.31
CA TYR A 139 -7.98 -0.98 17.51
C TYR A 139 -8.88 0.14 17.01
N LEU A 140 -9.99 -0.24 16.36
CA LEU A 140 -10.99 0.72 15.93
C LEU A 140 -11.73 1.29 17.15
N ALA A 141 -11.41 2.52 17.52
CA ALA A 141 -12.04 3.20 18.66
C ALA A 141 -13.33 3.94 18.27
N GLY A 142 -13.47 4.31 17.00
CA GLY A 142 -14.61 5.09 16.52
C GLY A 142 -14.49 5.45 15.04
N LEU A 143 -15.60 5.94 14.48
CA LEU A 143 -15.65 6.60 13.19
C LEU A 143 -16.27 7.98 13.37
N LEU A 144 -15.80 8.95 12.61
CA LEU A 144 -16.31 10.31 12.56
C LEU A 144 -16.92 10.55 11.17
N GLU A 145 -18.11 11.15 11.14
CA GLU A 145 -18.74 11.70 9.94
C GLU A 145 -18.91 13.20 10.17
N ASP A 146 -18.21 14.02 9.38
CA ASP A 146 -18.21 15.48 9.50
C ASP A 146 -17.82 15.97 10.91
N GLY A 147 -16.83 15.30 11.50
CA GLY A 147 -16.34 15.59 12.86
C GLY A 147 -17.24 15.09 13.99
N GLN A 148 -18.40 14.51 13.69
CA GLN A 148 -19.31 13.94 14.70
C GLN A 148 -19.11 12.43 14.82
N PRO A 149 -19.13 11.86 16.04
CA PRO A 149 -19.00 10.42 16.23
C PRO A 149 -20.19 9.68 15.63
N LEU A 150 -19.90 8.70 14.78
CA LEU A 150 -20.90 7.78 14.26
C LEU A 150 -21.36 6.86 15.40
N THR A 151 -22.63 6.89 15.74
CA THR A 151 -23.23 6.09 16.83
C THR A 151 -24.20 5.04 16.28
N GLY A 152 -24.35 3.93 17.01
CA GLY A 152 -25.40 2.93 16.73
C GLY A 152 -25.16 1.99 15.55
N SER A 153 -23.97 1.97 14.94
CA SER A 153 -23.60 1.07 13.85
C SER A 153 -22.45 0.14 14.22
N ASP A 154 -22.38 -1.03 13.58
CA ASP A 154 -21.16 -1.83 13.58
C ASP A 154 -20.07 -1.03 12.86
N LEU A 155 -19.15 -0.48 13.65
CA LEU A 155 -18.08 0.40 13.16
C LEU A 155 -17.18 -0.33 12.15
N SER A 156 -16.95 -1.62 12.32
CA SER A 156 -16.12 -2.42 11.42
C SER A 156 -16.80 -2.58 10.06
N GLN A 157 -18.10 -2.88 10.05
CA GLN A 157 -18.88 -2.95 8.83
C GLN A 157 -18.99 -1.58 8.14
N ALA A 158 -19.24 -0.51 8.92
CA ALA A 158 -19.28 0.85 8.41
C ALA A 158 -17.96 1.25 7.76
N LEU A 159 -16.81 0.98 8.40
CA LEU A 159 -15.49 1.22 7.82
C LEU A 159 -15.31 0.50 6.49
N GLN A 160 -15.65 -0.79 6.43
CA GLN A 160 -15.56 -1.59 5.20
C GLN A 160 -16.46 -1.06 4.06
N GLN A 161 -17.58 -0.42 4.38
CA GLN A 161 -18.48 0.20 3.40
C GLN A 161 -18.00 1.59 2.93
N ARG A 162 -17.39 2.39 3.81
CA ARG A 162 -16.96 3.76 3.51
C ARG A 162 -15.68 3.81 2.67
N LEU A 163 -14.74 2.88 2.88
CA LEU A 163 -13.47 2.88 2.13
C LEU A 163 -13.65 2.78 0.60
N PRO A 164 -14.49 1.89 0.05
CA PRO A 164 -14.77 1.87 -1.38
C PRO A 164 -15.41 3.15 -1.92
N GLN A 165 -16.26 3.82 -1.12
CA GLN A 165 -16.89 5.09 -1.50
C GLN A 165 -15.84 6.18 -1.66
N ILE A 166 -14.93 6.29 -0.69
CA ILE A 166 -13.84 7.27 -0.72
C ILE A 166 -12.84 6.96 -1.84
N ALA A 167 -12.56 5.69 -2.10
CA ALA A 167 -11.75 5.29 -3.26
C ALA A 167 -12.40 5.70 -4.59
N ALA A 168 -13.73 5.60 -4.70
CA ALA A 168 -14.48 6.06 -5.87
C ALA A 168 -14.42 7.59 -6.03
N LEU A 169 -14.65 8.35 -4.96
CA LEU A 169 -14.50 9.82 -4.95
C LEU A 169 -13.09 10.25 -5.35
N THR A 170 -12.07 9.57 -4.84
CA THR A 170 -10.66 9.81 -5.18
C THR A 170 -10.36 9.56 -6.66
N ARG A 171 -10.98 8.54 -7.28
CA ARG A 171 -10.86 8.31 -8.72
C ARG A 171 -11.53 9.42 -9.52
N GLN A 172 -12.75 9.81 -9.17
CA GLN A 172 -13.47 10.90 -9.85
C GLN A 172 -12.71 12.23 -9.77
N ALA A 173 -12.18 12.57 -8.59
CA ALA A 173 -11.38 13.78 -8.41
C ALA A 173 -10.13 13.78 -9.31
N ARG A 174 -9.43 12.63 -9.39
CA ARG A 174 -8.27 12.47 -10.28
C ARG A 174 -8.63 12.55 -11.75
N ASP A 175 -9.75 11.96 -12.17
CA ASP A 175 -10.20 12.06 -13.56
C ASP A 175 -10.49 13.52 -13.95
N ILE A 176 -11.19 14.27 -13.08
CA ILE A 176 -11.43 15.70 -13.32
C ILE A 176 -10.10 16.46 -13.41
N GLN A 177 -9.19 16.24 -12.46
CA GLN A 177 -7.93 16.99 -12.37
C GLN A 177 -6.99 16.69 -13.54
N PHE A 178 -6.77 15.42 -13.88
CA PHE A 178 -5.73 15.00 -14.81
C PHE A 178 -6.22 14.73 -16.23
N ARG A 179 -7.53 14.56 -16.46
CA ARG A 179 -8.09 14.36 -17.80
C ARG A 179 -8.91 15.57 -18.24
N ASP A 180 -9.96 15.90 -17.49
CA ASP A 180 -10.93 16.91 -17.96
C ASP A 180 -10.33 18.32 -17.93
N MET A 181 -9.73 18.73 -16.80
CA MET A 181 -9.08 20.03 -16.69
C MET A 181 -7.85 20.14 -17.59
N ALA A 182 -7.11 19.05 -17.80
CA ALA A 182 -5.99 19.01 -18.74
C ALA A 182 -6.45 19.28 -20.18
N ARG A 183 -7.57 18.70 -20.62
CA ARG A 183 -8.17 18.96 -21.93
C ARG A 183 -8.59 20.43 -22.08
N ILE A 184 -9.19 21.03 -21.06
CA ILE A 184 -9.55 22.46 -21.08
C ILE A 184 -8.30 23.34 -21.16
N ASN A 185 -7.22 23.00 -20.44
CA ASN A 185 -5.95 23.72 -20.51
C ASN A 185 -5.32 23.63 -21.91
N GLU A 186 -5.37 22.46 -22.55
CA GLU A 186 -4.92 22.29 -23.93
C GLU A 186 -5.72 23.20 -24.89
N GLN A 187 -7.03 23.28 -24.72
CA GLN A 187 -7.89 24.17 -25.52
C GLN A 187 -7.56 25.66 -25.31
N PHE A 188 -7.28 26.08 -24.06
CA PHE A 188 -6.79 27.43 -23.80
C PHE A 188 -5.47 27.73 -24.52
N GLU A 189 -4.52 26.79 -24.49
CA GLU A 189 -3.25 26.94 -25.19
C GLU A 189 -3.43 26.98 -26.70
N HIS A 190 -4.28 26.13 -27.26
CA HIS A 190 -4.60 26.13 -28.69
C HIS A 190 -5.23 27.47 -29.13
N LEU A 191 -6.17 27.99 -28.35
CA LEU A 191 -6.79 29.30 -28.60
C LEU A 191 -5.76 30.44 -28.51
N ARG A 192 -4.85 30.38 -27.53
CA ARG A 192 -3.76 31.35 -27.36
C ARG A 192 -2.78 31.35 -28.53
N LEU A 193 -2.43 30.17 -29.04
CA LEU A 193 -1.56 30.03 -30.21
C LEU A 193 -2.24 30.51 -31.49
N HIS A 194 -3.53 30.22 -31.65
CA HIS A 194 -4.33 30.69 -32.78
C HIS A 194 -4.42 32.23 -32.80
N GLU A 195 -4.72 32.86 -31.66
CA GLU A 195 -4.70 34.31 -31.51
C GLU A 195 -3.35 34.91 -31.90
N LYS A 196 -2.24 34.32 -31.41
CA LYS A 196 -0.88 34.76 -31.77
C LYS A 196 -0.58 34.63 -33.27
N SER A 197 -1.06 33.58 -33.95
CA SER A 197 -0.85 33.44 -35.40
C SER A 197 -1.59 34.52 -36.18
N LEU A 198 -2.85 34.80 -35.83
CA LEU A 198 -3.65 35.85 -36.46
C LEU A 198 -3.03 37.24 -36.26
N GLN A 199 -2.46 37.51 -35.09
CA GLN A 199 -1.71 38.74 -34.81
C GLN A 199 -0.49 38.85 -35.71
N ARG A 200 0.31 37.79 -35.82
CA ARG A 200 1.52 37.76 -36.68
C ARG A 200 1.19 37.97 -38.16
N GLU A 201 0.04 37.47 -38.61
CA GLU A 201 -0.42 37.60 -40.00
C GLU A 201 -1.18 38.91 -40.28
N ASN A 202 -1.34 39.80 -39.29
CA ASN A 202 -2.18 41.00 -39.37
C ASN A 202 -3.64 40.72 -39.79
N LYS A 203 -4.17 39.55 -39.42
CA LYS A 203 -5.54 39.10 -39.72
C LYS A 203 -6.50 39.20 -38.53
N LEU A 204 -6.02 39.65 -37.37
CA LEU A 204 -6.84 39.78 -36.17
C LEU A 204 -7.76 41.01 -36.26
N ASP A 205 -8.90 40.85 -36.91
CA ASP A 205 -9.95 41.87 -37.00
C ASP A 205 -10.95 41.80 -35.83
N ALA A 206 -11.92 42.74 -35.80
CA ALA A 206 -12.92 42.82 -34.75
C ALA A 206 -13.79 41.54 -34.64
N ARG A 207 -14.01 40.83 -35.75
CA ARG A 207 -14.80 39.59 -35.78
C ARG A 207 -14.02 38.45 -35.11
N TRP A 208 -12.75 38.28 -35.46
CA TRP A 208 -11.87 37.31 -34.82
C TRP A 208 -11.70 37.60 -33.33
N GLN A 209 -11.52 38.86 -32.94
CA GLN A 209 -11.45 39.26 -31.53
C GLN A 209 -12.74 38.94 -30.77
N ALA A 210 -13.91 39.14 -31.37
CA ALA A 210 -15.18 38.75 -30.75
C ALA A 210 -15.29 37.23 -30.59
N SER A 211 -14.93 36.46 -31.62
CA SER A 211 -14.95 34.99 -31.58
C SER A 211 -14.02 34.42 -30.50
N ILE A 212 -12.77 34.87 -30.45
CA ILE A 212 -11.78 34.42 -29.46
C ILE A 212 -12.23 34.76 -28.04
N ARG A 213 -12.81 35.95 -27.84
CA ARG A 213 -13.37 36.34 -26.52
C ARG A 213 -14.52 35.43 -26.11
N ALA A 214 -15.44 35.11 -27.02
CA ALA A 214 -16.55 34.21 -26.74
C ALA A 214 -16.07 32.79 -26.39
N GLU A 215 -15.12 32.24 -27.15
CA GLU A 215 -14.55 30.92 -26.90
C GLU A 215 -13.79 30.86 -25.57
N ARG A 216 -12.98 31.90 -25.28
CA ARG A 216 -12.30 32.03 -23.98
C ARG A 216 -13.27 32.07 -22.81
N GLN A 217 -14.37 32.82 -22.94
CA GLN A 217 -15.40 32.88 -21.91
C GLN A 217 -16.06 31.51 -21.70
N GLU A 218 -16.30 30.76 -22.77
CA GLU A 218 -16.86 29.41 -22.68
C GLU A 218 -15.91 28.44 -21.97
N LEU A 219 -14.64 28.39 -22.37
CA LEU A 219 -13.63 27.57 -21.69
C LEU A 219 -13.50 27.95 -20.21
N GLN A 220 -13.58 29.25 -19.87
CA GLN A 220 -13.59 29.71 -18.48
C GLN A 220 -14.83 29.26 -17.70
N ARG A 221 -16.00 29.14 -18.35
CA ARG A 221 -17.21 28.61 -17.71
C ARG A 221 -17.04 27.11 -17.42
N GLN A 222 -16.57 26.34 -18.40
CA GLN A 222 -16.33 24.90 -18.24
C GLN A 222 -15.29 24.62 -17.15
N TYR A 223 -14.18 25.36 -17.15
CA TYR A 223 -13.17 25.27 -16.10
C TYR A 223 -13.76 25.53 -14.71
N ARG A 224 -14.55 26.60 -14.56
CA ARG A 224 -15.21 26.93 -13.27
C ARG A 224 -16.18 25.84 -12.82
N GLN A 225 -16.92 25.22 -13.73
CA GLN A 225 -17.80 24.10 -13.40
C GLN A 225 -17.01 22.87 -12.90
N LEU A 226 -15.90 22.52 -13.57
CA LEU A 226 -15.03 21.42 -13.14
C LEU A 226 -14.37 21.73 -11.78
N ALA A 227 -13.89 22.95 -11.58
CA ALA A 227 -13.32 23.39 -10.30
C ALA A 227 -14.34 23.29 -9.15
N GLY A 228 -15.60 23.70 -9.38
CA GLY A 228 -16.67 23.57 -8.39
C GLY A 228 -16.99 22.11 -8.06
N LYS A 229 -17.03 21.22 -9.06
CA LYS A 229 -17.19 19.77 -8.86
C LYS A 229 -16.03 19.19 -8.05
N LEU A 230 -14.79 19.55 -8.39
CA LEU A 230 -13.59 19.09 -7.69
C LEU A 230 -13.61 19.52 -6.21
N GLN A 231 -14.01 20.75 -5.93
CA GLN A 231 -14.16 21.24 -4.56
C GLN A 231 -15.25 20.49 -3.77
N GLY A 232 -16.35 20.09 -4.43
CA GLY A 232 -17.36 19.21 -3.84
C GLY A 232 -16.77 17.85 -3.46
N LEU A 233 -16.12 17.19 -4.42
CA LEU A 233 -15.49 15.88 -4.20
C LEU A 233 -14.45 15.92 -3.08
N GLU A 234 -13.62 16.97 -3.00
CA GLU A 234 -12.60 17.04 -1.96
C GLU A 234 -13.21 17.22 -0.56
N ARG A 235 -14.31 17.96 -0.44
CA ARG A 235 -15.07 18.05 0.83
C ARG A 235 -15.63 16.69 1.22
N ASP A 236 -16.28 15.99 0.30
CA ASP A 236 -16.87 14.67 0.57
C ASP A 236 -15.79 13.64 0.97
N ARG A 237 -14.61 13.72 0.34
CA ARG A 237 -13.47 12.84 0.62
C ARG A 237 -12.84 13.10 1.99
N GLN A 238 -12.86 14.34 2.47
CA GLN A 238 -12.29 14.77 3.76
C GLN A 238 -13.28 14.66 4.93
N ARG A 239 -14.56 14.44 4.65
CA ARG A 239 -15.65 14.43 5.64
C ARG A 239 -15.49 13.33 6.71
N ASP A 240 -15.06 12.15 6.31
CA ASP A 240 -15.06 10.97 7.17
C ASP A 240 -13.64 10.65 7.70
N ALA A 241 -13.55 10.32 8.98
CA ALA A 241 -12.30 9.94 9.64
C ALA A 241 -12.50 8.72 10.55
N LEU A 242 -11.42 8.00 10.83
CA LEU A 242 -11.40 6.91 11.79
C LEU A 242 -10.60 7.31 13.03
N LEU A 243 -10.98 6.75 14.17
CA LEU A 243 -10.25 6.86 15.42
C LEU A 243 -9.54 5.53 15.67
N LEU A 244 -8.21 5.52 15.56
CA LEU A 244 -7.37 4.36 15.80
C LEU A 244 -6.74 4.46 17.18
N ARG A 245 -7.02 3.52 18.08
CA ARG A 245 -6.29 3.38 19.33
C ARG A 245 -5.03 2.53 19.11
N ASP A 246 -3.87 3.09 19.37
CA ASP A 246 -2.59 2.38 19.25
C ASP A 246 -2.28 1.44 20.44
N MET A 247 -1.10 0.81 20.42
CA MET A 247 -0.63 -0.09 21.48
C MET A 247 -0.36 0.61 22.83
N HIS A 248 -0.18 1.94 22.82
CA HIS A 248 0.00 2.76 24.01
C HIS A 248 -1.34 3.29 24.56
N GLY A 249 -2.46 2.96 23.91
CA GLY A 249 -3.79 3.46 24.26
C GLY A 249 -4.09 4.88 23.75
N GLN A 250 -3.19 5.49 22.98
CA GLN A 250 -3.42 6.81 22.38
C GLN A 250 -4.35 6.68 21.18
N VAL A 251 -5.27 7.64 21.05
CA VAL A 251 -6.25 7.65 19.95
C VAL A 251 -5.81 8.64 18.89
N HIS A 252 -5.57 8.12 17.69
CA HIS A 252 -5.17 8.87 16.51
C HIS A 252 -6.36 9.06 15.58
N THR A 253 -6.61 10.30 15.15
CA THR A 253 -7.64 10.60 14.14
C THR A 253 -7.02 10.52 12.75
N ILE A 254 -7.43 9.55 11.95
CA ILE A 254 -6.90 9.32 10.60
C ILE A 254 -8.03 9.57 9.59
N PRO A 255 -7.92 10.57 8.71
CA PRO A 255 -8.90 10.78 7.64
C PRO A 255 -9.01 9.54 6.78
N LEU A 256 -10.23 9.07 6.47
CA LEU A 256 -10.42 7.90 5.61
C LEU A 256 -9.86 8.15 4.20
N SER A 257 -9.78 9.41 3.80
CA SER A 257 -9.10 9.93 2.62
C SER A 257 -7.62 9.50 2.50
N GLN A 258 -6.97 9.18 3.62
CA GLN A 258 -5.59 8.70 3.70
C GLN A 258 -5.49 7.18 3.80
N VAL A 259 -6.60 6.47 3.97
CA VAL A 259 -6.65 5.01 4.12
C VAL A 259 -6.87 4.37 2.76
N ARG A 260 -5.99 3.43 2.43
CA ARG A 260 -6.04 2.63 1.19
C ARG A 260 -6.85 1.36 1.37
N ASP A 261 -6.58 0.62 2.44
CA ASP A 261 -7.34 -0.57 2.80
C ASP A 261 -7.29 -0.78 4.31
N ALA A 262 -8.27 -1.53 4.82
CA ALA A 262 -8.39 -1.82 6.24
C ALA A 262 -8.92 -3.23 6.44
N TRP A 263 -8.28 -4.02 7.31
CA TRP A 263 -8.69 -5.40 7.52
C TRP A 263 -8.31 -5.96 8.90
N TYR A 264 -9.00 -7.02 9.30
CA TYR A 264 -8.79 -7.73 10.57
C TYR A 264 -8.19 -9.11 10.31
N PRO A 265 -6.85 -9.24 10.18
CA PRO A 265 -6.22 -10.49 9.72
C PRO A 265 -6.43 -11.68 10.66
N ASN A 266 -6.65 -11.40 11.95
CA ASN A 266 -6.85 -12.41 12.99
C ASN A 266 -8.31 -12.88 13.10
N ASP A 267 -9.26 -12.12 12.57
CA ASP A 267 -10.69 -12.50 12.51
C ASP A 267 -11.06 -13.20 11.19
N MET A 268 -10.20 -13.13 10.17
CA MET A 268 -10.44 -13.77 8.88
C MET A 268 -10.38 -15.30 8.94
N SER A 269 -11.42 -15.93 8.41
CA SER A 269 -11.40 -17.34 7.99
C SER A 269 -10.46 -17.57 6.81
N SER A 270 -10.06 -18.83 6.58
CA SER A 270 -9.19 -19.20 5.45
C SER A 270 -9.75 -18.77 4.09
N GLY A 271 -11.08 -18.81 3.91
CA GLY A 271 -11.74 -18.35 2.68
C GLY A 271 -11.65 -16.83 2.50
N GLN A 272 -11.82 -16.06 3.58
CA GLN A 272 -11.65 -14.60 3.54
C GLN A 272 -10.19 -14.21 3.27
N LYS A 273 -9.22 -14.95 3.81
CA LYS A 273 -7.79 -14.73 3.50
C LYS A 273 -7.48 -14.94 2.03
N LEU A 274 -8.04 -15.99 1.42
CA LEU A 274 -7.90 -16.24 -0.02
C LEU A 274 -8.53 -15.13 -0.86
N ALA A 275 -9.74 -14.70 -0.52
CA ALA A 275 -10.42 -13.60 -1.21
C ALA A 275 -9.64 -12.27 -1.11
N HIS A 276 -9.12 -11.97 0.09
CA HIS A 276 -8.26 -10.81 0.32
C HIS A 276 -6.98 -10.88 -0.53
N TRP A 277 -6.31 -12.04 -0.55
CA TRP A 277 -5.12 -12.25 -1.37
C TRP A 277 -5.40 -12.02 -2.86
N THR A 278 -6.48 -12.60 -3.41
CA THR A 278 -6.85 -12.39 -4.82
C THR A 278 -7.13 -10.91 -5.13
N LYS A 279 -7.83 -10.21 -4.22
CA LYS A 279 -8.09 -8.76 -4.33
C LYS A 279 -6.78 -7.96 -4.38
N GLN A 280 -5.83 -8.26 -3.50
CA GLN A 280 -4.54 -7.56 -3.45
C GLN A 280 -3.69 -7.84 -4.69
N VAL A 281 -3.69 -9.07 -5.20
CA VAL A 281 -3.03 -9.42 -6.47
C VAL A 281 -3.66 -8.67 -7.65
N GLN A 282 -4.98 -8.63 -7.73
CA GLN A 282 -5.67 -7.88 -8.78
C GLN A 282 -5.30 -6.39 -8.73
N LYS A 283 -5.35 -5.78 -7.54
CA LYS A 283 -4.93 -4.38 -7.37
C LYS A 283 -3.49 -4.15 -7.80
N PHE A 284 -2.56 -5.03 -7.44
CA PHE A 284 -1.16 -4.93 -7.83
C PHE A 284 -0.96 -4.96 -9.36
N LEU A 285 -1.76 -5.75 -10.07
CA LEU A 285 -1.71 -5.84 -11.53
C LEU A 285 -2.36 -4.64 -12.24
N THR A 286 -3.34 -3.99 -11.60
CA THR A 286 -4.10 -2.89 -12.21
C THR A 286 -3.65 -1.49 -11.78
N ASP A 287 -3.10 -1.33 -10.59
CA ASP A 287 -2.66 -0.04 -10.05
C ASP A 287 -1.23 0.30 -10.51
N SER A 288 -0.98 1.59 -10.75
CA SER A 288 0.36 2.08 -11.11
C SER A 288 1.39 1.81 -10.00
N PRO A 289 2.66 1.53 -10.31
CA PRO A 289 3.72 1.36 -9.31
C PRO A 289 3.87 2.60 -8.42
N ARG A 290 3.90 2.45 -7.09
CA ARG A 290 3.99 3.58 -6.13
C ARG A 290 4.90 3.28 -4.94
N GLU A 291 5.27 4.31 -4.20
CA GLU A 291 6.24 4.33 -3.08
C GLU A 291 5.99 3.27 -1.98
N ALA A 292 4.77 2.77 -1.79
CA ALA A 292 4.52 1.66 -0.86
C ALA A 292 5.13 0.31 -1.32
N ASN A 293 5.49 0.19 -2.60
CA ASN A 293 6.18 -0.99 -3.15
C ASN A 293 7.67 -1.05 -2.76
N THR A 294 8.19 0.02 -2.15
CA THR A 294 9.59 0.14 -1.72
C THR A 294 9.85 -0.42 -0.32
N GLU A 295 8.82 -0.60 0.52
CA GLU A 295 8.96 -1.27 1.83
C GLU A 295 9.02 -2.81 1.71
N GLY A 296 8.59 -3.34 0.56
CA GLY A 296 8.42 -4.78 0.32
C GLY A 296 9.38 -5.43 -0.68
N GLY A 297 10.25 -4.65 -1.33
CA GLY A 297 11.29 -5.17 -2.22
C GLY A 297 10.78 -5.85 -3.51
N VAL A 298 9.60 -5.47 -4.04
CA VAL A 298 9.03 -6.14 -5.22
C VAL A 298 9.48 -5.52 -6.56
N PHE A 299 10.16 -4.36 -6.57
CA PHE A 299 10.68 -3.77 -7.80
C PHE A 299 12.16 -3.35 -7.71
N PRO A 300 13.03 -3.77 -8.65
CA PRO A 300 14.30 -3.10 -8.88
C PRO A 300 14.05 -1.67 -9.38
N ARG A 301 14.84 -0.73 -8.85
CA ARG A 301 14.80 0.70 -9.18
C ARG A 301 15.26 0.94 -10.62
N SER A 302 14.36 0.79 -11.59
CA SER A 302 14.58 1.30 -12.94
C SER A 302 13.24 1.69 -13.57
N LEU A 303 13.17 2.93 -14.06
CA LEU A 303 12.08 3.57 -14.78
C LEU A 303 11.08 4.36 -13.91
N VAL A 304 11.57 5.47 -13.36
CA VAL A 304 10.76 6.69 -13.18
C VAL A 304 11.28 7.67 -14.25
N PRO A 305 10.49 8.05 -15.26
CA PRO A 305 10.77 9.28 -16.00
C PRO A 305 10.32 10.46 -15.13
N CYS A 306 11.22 11.44 -14.97
CA CYS A 306 10.97 12.74 -14.35
C CYS A 306 9.82 13.49 -15.00
#